data_AF-A0A2N4XC07-F1
#
_entry.id   AF-A0A2N4XC07-F1
#
_cell.length_a   1.000
_cell.length_b   1.000
_cell.length_c   1.000
_cell.angle_alpha   90.00
_cell.angle_beta   90.00
_cell.angle_gamma   90.00
#
_symmetry.space_group_name_H-M   'P 1'
#
loop_
_entity.id
_entity.type
_entity.pdbx_description
1 polymer ?
#
loop_
_entity_poly.entity_id
_entity_poly.type
_entity_poly.pdbx_seq_one_letter_code
_entity_poly.pdbx_strand_id
1 'polypeptide(L)' 'MNQAYPTMVTQENLYDPWGVGIEREIVADTSKLPKFELRDRFTYNGKELQGNLNYLDYGARMYDPSIGRWGSSGSVE' A
#
# COMPACT_ATOMS: atom_id res chain seq x y z
N MET A 1 -9.69 0.41 -34.49
CA MET A 1 -8.27 0.64 -34.15
C MET A 1 -8.04 0.00 -32.79
N ASN A 2 -7.22 -1.05 -32.69
CA ASN A 2 -6.87 -1.66 -31.40
C ASN A 2 -5.87 -0.75 -30.71
N GLN A 3 -6.33 0.01 -29.71
CA GLN A 3 -5.44 0.80 -28.87
C GLN A 3 -4.74 -0.15 -27.89
N ALA A 4 -3.53 -0.58 -28.24
CA ALA A 4 -2.64 -1.25 -27.31
C ALA A 4 -2.13 -0.20 -26.30
N TYR A 5 -2.63 -0.24 -25.07
CA TYR A 5 -2.04 0.54 -24.00
C TYR A 5 -0.60 0.04 -23.77
N PRO A 6 0.41 0.92 -23.72
CA PRO A 6 1.74 0.49 -23.30
C PRO A 6 1.62 -0.12 -21.90
N THR A 7 2.19 -1.30 -21.71
CA THR A 7 2.29 -1.97 -20.40
C THR A 7 3.36 -1.26 -19.57
N MET A 8 3.05 -0.06 -19.09
CA MET A 8 3.90 0.64 -18.14
C MET A 8 3.55 0.17 -16.73
N VAL A 9 4.57 -0.15 -15.92
CA VAL A 9 4.36 -0.43 -14.50
C VAL A 9 3.87 0.87 -13.84
N THR A 10 2.64 0.87 -13.36
CA THR A 10 2.02 2.04 -12.71
C THR A 10 2.35 2.11 -11.23
N GLN A 11 2.73 0.98 -10.63
CA GLN A 11 3.11 0.88 -9.23
C GLN A 11 3.97 -0.36 -8.97
N GLU A 12 5.03 -0.19 -8.19
CA GLU A 12 5.85 -1.27 -7.67
C GLU A 12 6.05 -1.03 -6.17
N ASN A 13 5.65 -1.99 -5.35
CA ASN A 13 5.78 -1.91 -3.90
C ASN A 13 6.73 -3.00 -3.41
N LEU A 14 7.65 -2.65 -2.51
CA LEU A 14 8.51 -3.60 -1.83
C LEU A 14 8.21 -3.53 -0.35
N TYR A 15 8.17 -4.68 0.29
CA TYR A 15 7.89 -4.80 1.72
C TYR A 15 8.92 -5.71 2.38
N ASP A 16 9.20 -5.45 3.65
CA ASP A 16 9.81 -6.46 4.50
C ASP A 16 8.81 -7.60 4.82
N PRO A 17 9.22 -8.67 5.54
CA PRO A 17 8.32 -9.79 5.88
C PRO A 17 7.12 -9.42 6.77
N TRP A 18 7.11 -8.24 7.39
CA TRP A 18 6.03 -7.76 8.24
C TRP A 18 5.19 -6.67 7.58
N GLY A 19 5.45 -6.32 6.32
CA GLY A 19 4.65 -5.37 5.56
C GLY A 19 5.09 -3.91 5.69
N VAL A 20 6.26 -3.65 6.29
CA VAL A 20 6.85 -2.30 6.28
C VAL A 20 7.33 -2.01 4.86
N GLY A 21 6.82 -0.93 4.27
CA GLY A 21 7.20 -0.48 2.93
C GLY A 21 8.67 -0.07 2.91
N ILE A 22 9.41 -0.59 1.93
CA ILE A 22 10.79 -0.20 1.67
C ILE A 22 10.75 0.95 0.67
N GLU A 23 11.22 2.12 1.08
CA GLU A 23 11.27 3.29 0.21
C GLU A 23 12.17 3.02 -0.99
N ARG A 24 11.65 3.30 -2.19
CA ARG A 24 12.42 3.36 -3.43
C ARG A 24 12.48 4.79 -3.93
N GLU A 25 13.60 5.14 -4.51
CA GLU A 25 13.71 6.32 -5.36
C GLU A 25 12.84 6.09 -6.60
N ILE A 26 11.74 6.84 -6.72
CA ILE A 26 10.87 6.79 -7.90
C ILE A 26 11.60 7.52 -9.03
N VAL A 27 12.13 6.78 -10.01
CA VAL A 27 12.76 7.34 -11.23
C VAL A 27 11.71 7.72 -12.29
N ALA A 28 10.42 7.63 -11.98
CA ALA A 28 9.37 8.04 -12.91
C ALA A 28 9.31 9.58 -12.96
N ASP A 29 9.40 10.13 -14.18
CA ASP A 29 9.20 11.55 -14.46
C ASP A 29 7.76 11.95 -14.09
N THR A 30 7.58 12.44 -12.88
CA THR A 30 6.29 12.81 -12.29
C THR A 30 5.57 13.90 -13.09
N SER A 31 6.29 14.68 -13.90
CA SER A 31 5.70 15.68 -14.80
C SER A 31 4.82 15.06 -15.90
N LYS A 32 5.04 13.78 -16.22
CA LYS A 32 4.27 13.02 -17.21
C LYS A 32 3.06 12.27 -16.63
N LEU A 33 2.87 12.29 -15.31
CA LEU A 33 1.76 11.61 -14.62
C LEU A 33 0.91 12.58 -13.78
N PRO A 34 0.32 13.65 -14.36
CA PRO A 34 -0.34 14.72 -13.61
C PRO A 34 -1.66 14.34 -12.91
N LYS A 35 -2.12 13.09 -13.01
CA LYS A 35 -3.38 12.61 -12.40
C LYS A 35 -3.29 11.23 -11.74
N PHE A 36 -2.11 10.66 -11.63
CA PHE A 36 -1.94 9.38 -10.96
C PHE A 36 -1.43 9.66 -9.55
N GLU A 37 -2.29 9.51 -8.53
CA GLU A 37 -1.75 9.37 -7.18
C GLU A 37 -0.87 8.12 -7.19
N LEU A 38 0.44 8.29 -6.99
CA LEU A 38 1.43 7.20 -7.07
C LEU A 38 1.27 6.16 -5.94
N ARG A 39 0.23 6.27 -5.13
CA ARG A 39 0.02 5.45 -3.93
C ARG A 39 -1.39 4.86 -3.97
N ASP A 40 -1.50 3.63 -4.47
CA ASP A 40 -2.68 2.80 -4.22
C ASP A 40 -2.82 2.56 -2.72
N ARG A 41 -4.06 2.57 -2.25
CA ARG A 41 -4.39 2.29 -0.86
C ARG A 41 -4.27 0.79 -0.56
N PHE A 42 -4.42 -0.08 -1.55
CA PHE A 42 -4.24 -1.53 -1.37
C PHE A 42 -2.76 -1.91 -1.52
N THR A 43 -2.18 -2.37 -0.42
CA THR A 43 -0.73 -2.52 -0.28
C THR A 43 -0.38 -3.94 0.15
N TYR A 44 0.23 -4.12 1.32
CA TYR A 44 0.68 -5.41 1.82
C TYR A 44 -0.52 -6.36 2.04
N ASN A 45 -0.38 -7.61 1.58
CA ASN A 45 -1.44 -8.63 1.57
C ASN A 45 -2.78 -8.16 0.95
N GLY A 46 -2.74 -7.16 0.06
CA GLY A 46 -3.93 -6.59 -0.57
C GLY A 46 -4.87 -5.89 0.41
N LYS A 47 -4.35 -5.43 1.56
CA LYS A 47 -5.14 -4.68 2.56
C LYS A 47 -4.99 -3.19 2.38
N GLU A 48 -6.05 -2.48 2.75
CA GLU A 48 -6.09 -1.02 2.65
C GLU A 48 -5.21 -0.41 3.74
N LEU A 49 -4.26 0.43 3.33
CA LEU A 49 -3.43 1.23 4.22
C LEU A 49 -4.20 2.48 4.63
N GLN A 50 -4.42 2.63 5.94
CA GLN A 50 -5.15 3.77 6.47
C GLN A 50 -4.22 4.96 6.72
N GLY A 51 -4.47 6.05 5.98
CA GLY A 51 -3.51 7.16 5.80
C GLY A 51 -3.06 7.90 7.06
N ASN A 52 -3.79 7.79 8.18
CA ASN A 52 -3.43 8.52 9.41
C ASN A 52 -2.45 7.76 10.32
N LEU A 53 -2.48 6.42 10.28
CA LEU A 53 -1.74 5.57 11.24
C LEU A 53 -0.84 4.54 10.56
N ASN A 54 -0.87 4.45 9.22
CA ASN A 54 -0.17 3.42 8.45
C ASN A 54 -0.53 1.99 8.89
N TYR A 55 -1.74 1.79 9.40
CA TYR A 55 -2.27 0.48 9.73
C TYR A 55 -2.99 -0.11 8.54
N LEU A 56 -2.88 -1.43 8.39
CA LEU A 56 -3.63 -2.18 7.39
C LEU A 56 -4.97 -2.60 7.96
N ASP A 57 -6.04 -2.28 7.26
CA ASP A 57 -7.40 -2.66 7.62
C ASP A 57 -7.68 -4.12 7.18
N TYR A 58 -7.86 -5.02 8.15
CA TYR A 58 -8.29 -6.41 7.92
C TYR A 58 -9.77 -6.63 8.32
N GLY A 59 -10.54 -5.56 8.54
CA GLY A 59 -11.95 -5.56 8.91
C GLY A 59 -12.16 -5.74 10.41
N ALA A 60 -11.84 -6.93 10.94
CA ALA A 60 -12.06 -7.24 12.35
C ALA A 60 -10.97 -6.68 13.28
N ARG A 61 -9.78 -6.40 12.74
CA ARG A 61 -8.62 -5.88 13.46
C ARG A 61 -7.80 -5.01 12.53
N MET A 62 -7.13 -4.02 13.10
CA MET A 62 -6.07 -3.28 12.41
C MET A 62 -4.74 -3.99 12.60
N TYR A 63 -3.91 -4.09 11.57
CA TYR A 63 -2.55 -4.61 11.65
C TYR A 63 -1.56 -3.46 11.57
N ASP A 64 -0.58 -3.46 12.48
CA ASP A 64 0.54 -2.53 12.48
C ASP A 64 1.78 -3.23 11.91
N PRO A 65 2.20 -2.90 10.67
CA PRO A 65 3.40 -3.46 10.06
C PRO A 65 4.68 -3.11 10.81
N SER A 66 4.74 -1.93 11.44
CA SER A 66 5.96 -1.42 12.09
C SER A 66 6.41 -2.26 13.28
N ILE A 67 5.46 -2.91 13.96
CA ILE A 67 5.71 -3.86 15.05
C ILE A 67 5.35 -5.31 14.68
N GLY A 68 4.79 -5.52 13.50
CA GLY A 68 4.33 -6.81 13.00
C GLY A 68 3.27 -7.46 13.91
N ARG A 69 2.29 -6.70 14.41
CA ARG A 69 1.26 -7.18 15.34
C ARG A 69 -0.14 -6.63 15.02
N TRP A 70 -1.15 -7.32 15.52
CA TRP A 70 -2.52 -6.84 15.51
C TRP A 70 -2.74 -5.80 16.60
N GLY A 71 -3.47 -4.74 16.29
CA GLY A 71 -4.06 -3.85 17.28
C GLY A 71 -4.96 -4.63 18.23
N SER A 72 -4.93 -4.24 19.51
CA SER A 72 -5.59 -4.92 20.63
C SER A 72 -7.03 -5.34 20.32
N SER A 73 -7.31 -6.60 20.62
CA SER A 73 -8.60 -7.28 20.47
C SER A 73 -9.67 -6.68 21.39
N GLY A 74 -10.91 -6.68 20.91
CA GLY A 74 -12.09 -6.35 21.71
C GLY A 74 -12.16 -7.12 23.03
N SER A 75 -12.83 -6.49 24.00
CA SER A 75 -13.36 -7.13 25.19
C SER A 75 -14.13 -8.38 24.76
N VAL A 76 -13.68 -9.54 25.22
CA VAL A 76 -14.55 -10.71 25.33
C VAL A 76 -15.42 -10.44 26.55
N GLU A 77 -16.62 -9.90 26.33
CA GLU A 77 -17.72 -10.04 27.29
C GLU A 77 -18.41 -11.40 27.07
#